data_AF-A0A920I713-F1
#
_entry.id   AF-A0A920I713-F1
#
_cell.length_a   1.000
_cell.length_b   1.000
_cell.length_c   1.000
_cell.angle_alpha   90.00
_cell.angle_beta   90.00
_cell.angle_gamma   90.00
#
_symmetry.space_group_name_H-M   'P 1'
#
loop_
_entity.id
_entity.type
_entity.pdbx_description
1 polymer ?
#
loop_
_entity_poly.entity_id
_entity_poly.type
_entity_poly.pdbx_seq_one_letter_code
_entity_poly.pdbx_strand_id
1 'polypeptide(L)'
;MTSFVYMIESLSVWVGRAFGWCILILTFSVSYEVFVRYVLNSPTVWAFDMMIQMYGALFFMAGPYALAQDTHVRGDVCTAYFP
;
A
#
# COMPACT_ATOMS: atom_id res chain seq x y z
N MET A 1 -3.72 -30.53 4.47
CA MET A 1 -4.47 -29.36 3.96
C MET A 1 -4.13 -28.07 4.69
N THR A 2 -3.86 -28.10 6.00
CA THR A 2 -3.49 -26.90 6.79
C THR A 2 -2.16 -26.25 6.41
N SER A 3 -1.13 -27.04 6.07
CA SER A 3 0.20 -26.52 5.70
C SER A 3 0.18 -25.57 4.48
N PHE A 4 -0.69 -25.85 3.49
CA PHE A 4 -0.84 -25.01 2.31
C PHE A 4 -1.49 -23.65 2.65
N VAL A 5 -2.46 -23.65 3.57
CA VAL A 5 -3.11 -22.43 4.05
C VAL A 5 -2.12 -21.54 4.82
N TYR A 6 -1.35 -22.13 5.74
CA TYR A 6 -0.32 -21.39 6.48
C TYR A 6 0.78 -20.81 5.58
N MET A 7 1.13 -21.51 4.48
CA MET A 7 2.07 -20.99 3.49
C MET A 7 1.51 -19.73 2.81
N ILE A 8 0.24 -19.74 2.43
CA ILE A 8 -0.43 -18.59 1.78
C ILE A 8 -0.55 -17.41 2.74
N GLU A 9 -0.91 -17.65 4.00
CA GLU A 9 -0.96 -16.60 5.03
C GLU A 9 0.41 -15.96 5.26
N SER A 10 1.45 -16.79 5.43
CA SER A 10 2.82 -16.28 5.61
C SER A 10 3.31 -15.51 4.40
N LEU A 11 2.98 -15.95 3.19
CA LEU A 11 3.33 -15.24 1.95
C LEU A 11 2.61 -13.89 1.88
N SER A 12 1.33 -13.85 2.22
CA SER A 12 0.53 -12.61 2.21
C SER A 12 1.06 -11.57 3.20
N VAL A 13 1.41 -11.99 4.42
CA VAL A 13 2.02 -11.12 5.43
C VAL A 13 3.40 -10.61 4.99
N TRP A 14 4.21 -11.47 4.38
CA TRP A 14 5.53 -11.09 3.89
C TRP A 14 5.46 -10.09 2.74
N VAL A 15 4.58 -10.33 1.75
CA VAL A 15 4.36 -9.42 0.62
C VAL A 15 3.81 -8.08 1.11
N GLY A 16 2.86 -8.09 2.08
CA GLY A 16 2.35 -6.86 2.67
C GLY A 16 3.43 -6.04 3.38
N ARG A 17 4.31 -6.68 4.16
CA ARG A 17 5.49 -6.01 4.75
C ARG A 17 6.47 -5.48 3.71
N ALA A 18 6.68 -6.20 2.61
CA ALA A 18 7.52 -5.73 1.52
C ALA A 18 6.92 -4.47 0.86
N PHE A 19 5.61 -4.44 0.61
CA PHE A 19 4.89 -3.28 0.08
C PHE A 19 4.88 -2.09 1.05
N GLY A 20 4.99 -2.33 2.36
CA GLY A 20 5.21 -1.28 3.35
C GLY A 20 6.45 -0.43 3.07
N TRP A 21 7.48 -0.95 2.40
CA TRP A 21 8.65 -0.17 1.99
C TRP A 21 8.38 0.74 0.79
N CYS A 22 7.40 0.41 -0.06
CA CYS A 22 7.06 1.21 -1.22
C CYS A 22 6.57 2.61 -0.84
N ILE A 23 5.97 2.80 0.34
CA ILE A 23 5.53 4.14 0.80
C ILE A 23 6.72 5.09 1.04
N LEU A 24 7.85 4.56 1.53
CA LEU A 24 9.06 5.34 1.75
C LEU A 24 9.66 5.76 0.42
N ILE A 25 9.77 4.82 -0.52
CA ILE A 25 10.25 5.11 -1.88
C ILE A 25 9.36 6.16 -2.55
N LEU A 26 8.03 6.03 -2.41
CA LEU A 26 7.07 6.99 -2.95
C LEU A 26 7.27 8.37 -2.32
N THR A 27 7.43 8.45 -1.00
CA THR A 27 7.67 9.72 -0.29
C THR A 27 8.96 10.41 -0.76
N PHE A 28 10.03 9.64 -0.94
CA PHE A 28 11.29 10.16 -1.50
C PHE A 28 11.12 10.61 -2.95
N SER A 29 10.40 9.85 -3.78
CA SER A 29 10.11 10.20 -5.17
C SER A 29 9.36 11.52 -5.27
N VAL A 30 8.30 11.70 -4.47
CA VAL A 30 7.51 12.95 -4.43
C VAL A 30 8.38 14.12 -3.96
N SER A 31 9.16 13.93 -2.90
CA SER A 31 10.05 14.97 -2.36
C SER A 31 11.12 15.38 -3.38
N TYR A 32 11.68 14.41 -4.11
CA TYR A 32 12.63 14.64 -5.20
C TYR A 32 12.00 15.43 -6.34
N GLU A 33 10.80 15.06 -6.80
CA GLU A 33 10.13 15.79 -7.88
C GLU A 33 9.81 17.23 -7.47
N VAL A 34 9.32 17.44 -6.25
CA VAL A 34 9.08 18.78 -5.69
C VAL A 34 10.39 19.58 -5.69
N PHE A 35 11.48 19.01 -5.20
CA PHE A 35 12.79 19.67 -5.20
C PHE A 35 13.25 20.05 -6.61
N VAL A 36 13.23 19.10 -7.54
CA VAL A 36 13.67 19.33 -8.92
C VAL A 36 12.80 20.37 -9.63
N ARG A 37 11.48 20.33 -9.41
CA ARG A 37 10.54 21.23 -10.06
C ARG A 37 10.67 22.67 -9.56
N TYR A 38 10.82 22.86 -8.25
CA TYR A 38 10.84 24.19 -7.65
C TYR A 38 12.24 24.78 -7.49
N VAL A 39 13.28 23.96 -7.33
CA VAL A 39 14.67 24.41 -7.15
C VAL A 39 15.43 24.40 -8.47
N LEU A 40 15.32 23.31 -9.23
CA LEU A 40 16.08 23.12 -10.47
C LEU A 40 15.30 23.56 -11.73
N ASN A 41 14.01 23.89 -11.60
CA ASN A 41 13.11 24.27 -12.70
C ASN A 41 13.09 23.26 -13.88
N SER A 42 13.43 21.99 -13.64
CA SER A 42 13.61 20.98 -14.68
C SER A 42 12.74 19.74 -14.44
N PRO A 43 11.43 19.80 -14.72
CA PRO A 43 10.50 18.72 -14.38
C PRO A 43 10.88 17.39 -15.04
N THR A 44 10.82 16.30 -14.27
CA THR A 44 11.10 14.93 -14.72
C THR A 44 9.83 14.25 -15.22
N VAL A 45 9.79 13.89 -16.51
CA VAL A 45 8.57 13.38 -17.19
C VAL A 45 8.11 12.02 -16.63
N TRP A 46 9.05 11.17 -16.23
CA TRP A 46 8.77 9.80 -15.77
C TRP A 46 8.34 9.72 -14.30
N ALA A 47 8.58 10.77 -13.51
CA ALA A 47 8.34 10.73 -12.07
C ALA A 47 6.84 10.64 -11.74
N PHE A 48 6.01 11.35 -12.50
CA PHE A 48 4.56 11.32 -12.36
C PHE A 48 3.96 9.93 -12.62
N ASP A 49 4.35 9.29 -13.73
CA ASP A 49 3.87 7.94 -14.08
C ASP A 49 4.31 6.91 -13.03
N MET A 50 5.53 7.05 -12.49
CA MET A 50 6.04 6.20 -11.41
C MET A 50 5.21 6.37 -10.13
N MET A 51 4.86 7.60 -9.75
CA MET A 51 4.03 7.86 -8.56
C MET A 51 2.64 7.25 -8.69
N ILE A 52 1.97 7.42 -9.84
CA ILE A 52 0.63 6.85 -10.08
C ILE A 52 0.67 5.33 -9.93
N GLN A 53 1.66 4.66 -10.53
CA GLN A 53 1.72 3.21 -10.50
C GLN A 53 2.02 2.69 -9.08
N MET A 54 2.89 3.37 -8.33
CA MET A 54 3.17 2.99 -6.95
C MET A 54 1.99 3.26 -6.00
N TYR A 55 1.26 4.36 -6.17
CA TYR A 55 0.03 4.62 -5.44
C TYR A 55 -1.02 3.55 -5.69
N GLY A 56 -1.22 3.17 -6.96
CA GLY A 56 -2.14 2.09 -7.34
C GLY A 56 -1.73 0.76 -6.70
N ALA A 57 -0.45 0.42 -6.75
CA ALA A 57 0.06 -0.83 -6.18
C ALA A 57 -0.10 -0.88 -4.65
N LEU A 58 0.12 0.24 -3.95
CA LEU A 58 -0.14 0.35 -2.50
C LEU A 58 -1.63 0.19 -2.17
N PHE A 59 -2.51 0.81 -2.95
CA PHE A 59 -3.96 0.69 -2.76
C PHE A 59 -4.45 -0.75 -2.94
N PHE A 60 -4.01 -1.42 -4.01
CA PHE A 60 -4.38 -2.82 -4.26
C PHE A 60 -3.88 -3.76 -3.16
N MET A 61 -2.69 -3.52 -2.61
CA MET A 61 -2.12 -4.36 -1.56
C MET A 61 -2.65 -4.08 -0.16
N ALA A 62 -3.24 -2.90 0.08
CA ALA A 62 -3.82 -2.55 1.38
C ALA A 62 -4.97 -3.47 1.79
N GLY A 63 -5.80 -3.92 0.83
CA GLY A 63 -6.93 -4.82 1.07
C GLY A 63 -6.53 -6.19 1.65
N PRO A 64 -5.76 -7.02 0.91
CA PRO A 64 -5.36 -8.34 1.39
C PRO A 64 -4.49 -8.27 2.64
N TYR A 65 -3.65 -7.23 2.81
CA TYR A 65 -2.85 -7.06 4.02
C TYR A 65 -3.72 -6.77 5.26
N ALA A 66 -4.72 -5.88 5.15
CA ALA A 66 -5.64 -5.61 6.25
C ALA A 66 -6.52 -6.83 6.60
N LEU A 67 -6.90 -7.62 5.59
CA LEU A 67 -7.64 -8.87 5.80
C LEU A 67 -6.78 -9.93 6.50
N ALA A 68 -5.51 -10.09 6.09
CA ALA A 68 -4.58 -11.03 6.72
C ALA A 68 -4.22 -10.68 8.17
N GLN A 69 -4.37 -9.41 8.57
CA GLN A 69 -4.17 -8.96 9.95
C GLN A 69 -5.47 -8.95 10.78
N ASP A 70 -6.61 -9.36 10.22
CA ASP A 70 -7.96 -9.23 10.84
C ASP A 70 -8.27 -7.79 11.31
N THR A 71 -7.58 -6.79 10.76
CA THR A 71 -7.77 -5.36 11.06
C THR A 71 -8.73 -4.67 10.09
N HIS A 72 -9.24 -5.41 9.10
CA HIS A 72 -10.29 -4.90 8.23
C HIS A 72 -11.52 -4.55 9.09
N VAL A 73 -11.91 -3.27 9.08
CA VAL A 73 -13.00 -2.76 9.93
C VAL A 73 -14.27 -3.55 9.65
N ARG A 74 -14.65 -4.41 10.59
CA ARG A 74 -15.94 -5.11 10.55
C ARG A 74 -17.01 -4.08 10.86
N GLY A 75 -17.86 -3.76 9.89
CA GLY A 75 -19.01 -2.86 10.04
C GLY A 75 -20.14 -3.43 10.90
N ASP A 76 -19.83 -4.23 11.92
CA ASP A 76 -20.82 -4.89 12.79
C ASP A 76 -21.52 -3.91 13.73
N VAL A 77 -21.21 -2.61 13.67
CA VAL A 77 -21.91 -1.57 14.43
C VAL A 77 -23.41 -1.52 14.12
N CYS A 78 -23.84 -1.71 12.87
CA CYS A 78 -25.27 -1.72 12.54
C CYS A 78 -25.98 -2.96 13.12
N THR A 79 -25.39 -4.15 13.01
CA THR A 79 -25.98 -5.39 13.55
C THR A 79 -25.92 -5.45 15.08
N ALA A 80 -24.96 -4.74 15.70
CA ALA A 80 -24.81 -4.68 17.15
C ALA A 80 -25.70 -3.62 17.82
N TYR A 81 -26.02 -2.51 17.14
CA TYR A 81 -26.81 -1.41 17.70
C TYR A 81 -28.26 -1.32 17.19
N PHE A 82 -28.59 -1.90 16.03
CA PHE A 82 -29.96 -1.94 15.52
C PHE A 82 -30.51 -3.38 15.55
N PRO A 83 -31.56 -3.66 16.35
CA PRO A 83 -32.24 -4.96 16.38
C PRO A 83 -33.06 -5.24 15.12
#